data_AF-A0A949FIK4-F1
#
_entry.id   AF-A0A949FIK4-F1
#
_cell.length_a   1.000
_cell.length_b   1.000
_cell.length_c   1.000
_cell.angle_alpha   90.00
_cell.angle_beta   90.00
_cell.angle_gamma   90.00
#
_symmetry.space_group_name_H-M   'P 1'
#
loop_
_entity.id
_entity.type
_entity.pdbx_description
1 polymer ?
#
loop_
_entity_poly.entity_id
_entity_poly.type
_entity_poly.pdbx_seq_one_letter_code
_entity_poly.pdbx_strand_id
1 'polypeptide(L)' 'NGSACTSSETGPSYVLKAMGVEDEEANASLRFGLGRFTTDEEIPRAAIEVVETVNWLRASSPAYEMHRFARSRI' A
#
# COMPACT_ATOMS: atom_id res chain seq x y z
N ASN A 1 7.99 15.48 -4.62
CA ASN A 1 6.81 16.36 -4.65
C ASN A 1 5.81 15.86 -5.68
N GLY A 2 4.78 15.13 -5.25
CA GLY A 2 3.78 14.60 -6.19
C GLY A 2 2.74 13.60 -5.65
N SER A 3 2.83 13.15 -4.39
CA SER A 3 1.88 12.17 -3.84
C SER A 3 1.54 12.53 -2.39
N ALA A 4 0.56 13.42 -2.21
CA ALA A 4 -0.10 13.69 -0.92
C ALA A 4 0.82 13.83 0.32
N CYS A 5 2.05 14.34 0.16
CA CYS A 5 2.84 14.74 1.31
C CYS A 5 2.15 15.95 1.95
N THR A 6 1.81 15.79 3.23
CA THR A 6 1.24 16.76 4.19
C THR A 6 -0.27 16.95 4.19
N SER A 7 -1.04 15.88 4.47
CA SER A 7 -2.21 16.05 5.34
C SER A 7 -1.71 16.35 6.75
N SER A 8 -2.24 17.41 7.37
CA SER A 8 -1.80 17.95 8.67
C SER A 8 -2.06 17.05 9.88
N GLU A 9 -2.47 15.80 9.64
CA GLU A 9 -2.70 14.75 10.63
C GLU A 9 -1.94 13.49 10.23
N THR A 10 -1.02 13.08 11.09
CA THR A 10 -0.33 11.78 11.04
C THR A 10 -1.29 10.70 11.54
N GLY A 11 -2.18 10.22 10.68
CA GLY A 11 -3.12 9.17 11.02
C GLY A 11 -3.59 8.37 9.80
N PRO A 12 -4.07 7.13 10.01
CA PRO A 12 -4.60 6.30 8.93
C PRO A 12 -5.85 6.95 8.33
N SER A 13 -6.14 6.60 7.07
CA SER A 13 -7.30 7.14 6.34
C SER A 13 -8.61 6.92 7.11
N TYR A 14 -9.30 8.02 7.45
CA TYR A 14 -10.59 7.95 8.15
C TYR A 14 -11.66 7.19 7.34
N VAL A 15 -11.56 7.18 6.00
CA VAL A 15 -12.46 6.40 5.13
C VAL A 15 -12.21 4.90 5.30
N LEU A 16 -10.94 4.48 5.31
CA LEU A 16 -10.59 3.06 5.51
C LEU A 16 -11.02 2.61 6.91
N LYS A 17 -10.79 3.45 7.94
CA LYS A 17 -11.28 3.19 9.30
C LYS A 17 -12.81 3.05 9.36
N ALA A 18 -13.55 3.93 8.67
CA ALA A 18 -15.01 3.87 8.63
C ALA A 18 -15.53 2.59 7.94
N MET A 19 -14.72 1.99 7.05
CA MET A 19 -14.99 0.68 6.45
C MET A 19 -14.56 -0.51 7.33
N GLY A 20 -14.03 -0.25 8.53
CA GLY A 20 -13.56 -1.29 9.45
C GLY A 20 -12.17 -1.85 9.11
N VAL A 21 -11.37 -1.14 8.32
CA VAL A 21 -9.98 -1.52 8.05
C VAL A 21 -9.11 -1.12 9.25
N GLU A 22 -8.31 -2.05 9.74
CA GLU A 22 -7.38 -1.83 10.85
C GLU A 22 -6.30 -0.81 10.50
N ASP A 23 -5.79 -0.09 11.51
CA ASP A 23 -4.85 1.02 11.31
C ASP A 23 -3.55 0.58 10.58
N GLU A 24 -3.07 -0.65 10.81
CA GLU A 24 -1.90 -1.20 10.12
C GLU A 24 -2.17 -1.39 8.61
N GLU A 25 -3.32 -1.99 8.26
CA GLU A 25 -3.71 -2.21 6.86
C GLU A 25 -4.05 -0.89 6.15
N ALA A 26 -4.69 0.04 6.86
CA ALA A 26 -5.01 1.37 6.35
C ALA A 26 -3.74 2.19 6.03
N ASN A 27 -2.70 2.06 6.86
CA ASN A 27 -1.40 2.69 6.61
C ASN A 27 -0.59 2.00 5.50
N ALA A 28 -0.82 0.71 5.26
CA ALA A 28 -0.20 -0.05 4.18
C ALA A 28 -0.95 0.03 2.83
N SER A 29 -1.97 0.88 2.72
CA SER A 29 -2.83 0.99 1.54
C SER A 29 -2.29 1.98 0.51
N LEU A 30 -2.44 1.63 -0.77
CA LEU A 30 -2.11 2.49 -1.91
C LEU A 30 -3.37 2.76 -2.75
N ARG A 31 -3.48 3.97 -3.31
CA ARG A 31 -4.55 4.35 -4.25
C ARG A 31 -3.95 4.66 -5.62
N PHE A 32 -4.36 3.90 -6.62
CA PHE A 32 -4.03 4.17 -8.03
C PHE A 32 -5.16 5.00 -8.66
N GLY A 33 -4.80 6.13 -9.26
CA GLY A 33 -5.72 6.96 -10.03
C GLY A 33 -5.37 6.87 -11.51
N LEU A 34 -6.31 6.39 -12.32
CA LEU A 34 -6.17 6.38 -13.77
C LEU A 34 -6.92 7.58 -14.35
N GLY A 35 -6.39 8.18 -15.41
CA GLY A 35 -6.94 9.41 -15.98
C GLY A 35 -6.85 9.46 -17.50
N ARG A 36 -7.23 10.60 -18.08
CA ARG A 36 -7.27 10.83 -19.54
C ARG A 36 -5.96 10.51 -20.26
N PHE A 37 -4.83 10.63 -19.57
CA PHE A 37 -3.50 10.44 -20.14
C PHE A 37 -2.88 9.10 -19.78
N THR A 38 -3.58 8.25 -19.05
CA THR A 38 -3.09 6.91 -18.74
C THR A 38 -3.10 6.06 -20.00
N THR A 39 -1.98 5.42 -20.33
CA THR A 39 -1.88 4.50 -21.48
C THR A 39 -2.01 3.04 -21.04
N ASP A 40 -2.40 2.17 -21.98
CA ASP A 40 -2.58 0.74 -21.70
C ASP A 40 -1.25 0.09 -21.27
N GLU A 41 -0.11 0.61 -21.73
CA GLU A 41 1.23 0.12 -21.36
C GLU A 41 1.67 0.57 -19.96
N GLU A 42 1.05 1.59 -19.38
CA GLU A 42 1.37 2.07 -18.04
C GLU A 42 0.82 1.16 -16.95
N ILE A 43 -0.33 0.54 -17.18
CA ILE A 43 -0.97 -0.39 -16.24
C ILE A 43 -0.07 -1.60 -15.92
N PRO A 44 0.42 -2.39 -16.91
CA PRO A 44 1.28 -3.53 -16.63
C PRO A 44 2.62 -3.09 -16.04
N ARG A 45 3.15 -1.93 -16.44
CA ARG A 45 4.39 -1.39 -15.90
C ARG A 45 4.26 -1.07 -14.42
N ALA A 46 3.22 -0.31 -14.04
CA ALA A 46 2.95 0.01 -12.64
C ALA A 46 2.72 -1.26 -11.81
N ALA A 47 2.02 -2.25 -12.36
CA ALA A 47 1.81 -3.53 -11.67
C ALA A 47 3.13 -4.27 -11.40
N ILE A 48 4.03 -4.35 -12.40
CA ILE A 48 5.35 -4.99 -12.25
C ILE A 48 6.17 -4.27 -11.18
N GLU A 49 6.30 -2.95 -11.28
CA GLU A 49 7.09 -2.15 -10.34
C GLU A 49 6.57 -2.26 -8.89
N VAL A 50 5.25 -2.26 -8.71
CA VAL A 50 4.63 -2.42 -7.40
C VAL A 50 4.93 -3.81 -6.83
N VAL A 51 4.78 -4.87 -7.64
CA VAL A 51 5.06 -6.25 -7.19
C VAL A 51 6.53 -6.41 -6.80
N GLU A 52 7.45 -5.94 -7.63
CA GLU A 52 8.89 -5.99 -7.36
C GLU A 52 9.24 -5.25 -6.07
N THR A 53 8.73 -4.03 -5.90
CA THR A 53 8.96 -3.20 -4.72
C THR A 53 8.39 -3.86 -3.46
N VAL A 54 7.15 -4.36 -3.51
CA VAL A 54 6.52 -5.03 -2.37
C VAL A 54 7.29 -6.29 -1.98
N ASN A 55 7.75 -7.08 -2.96
CA ASN A 55 8.56 -8.27 -2.67
C ASN A 55 9.89 -7.91 -2.01
N TRP A 56 10.56 -6.88 -2.49
CA TRP A 56 11.79 -6.38 -1.89
C TRP A 56 11.60 -5.87 -0.45
N LEU A 57 10.55 -5.08 -0.22
CA LEU A 57 10.19 -4.58 1.12
C LEU A 57 9.89 -5.73 2.08
N ARG A 58 9.15 -6.74 1.62
CA ARG A 58 8.81 -7.94 2.39
C ARG A 58 10.04 -8.78 2.74
N ALA A 59 10.97 -8.95 1.80
CA ALA A 59 12.22 -9.67 2.03
C ALA A 59 13.15 -8.93 3.01
N SER A 60 13.01 -7.61 3.13
CA SER A 60 13.89 -6.77 3.95
C SER A 60 13.26 -6.34 5.28
N SER A 61 12.01 -6.73 5.57
CA SER A 61 11.23 -6.25 6.71
C SER A 61 11.03 -7.31 7.80
N PRO A 62 11.66 -7.17 8.98
CA PRO A 62 11.40 -8.03 10.13
C PRO A 62 9.94 -8.00 10.59
N ALA A 63 9.26 -6.85 10.44
CA ALA A 63 7.85 -6.70 10.77
C ALA A 63 6.96 -7.57 9.87
N TYR A 64 7.31 -7.70 8.58
CA TYR A 64 6.57 -8.57 7.67
C TYR A 64 6.74 -10.06 8.02
N GLU A 65 7.94 -10.49 8.43
CA GLU A 65 8.14 -11.86 8.91
C GLU A 65 7.21 -12.16 10.09
N MET A 66 7.17 -11.28 11.10
CA MET A 66 6.28 -11.43 12.26
C MET A 66 4.80 -11.47 11.86
N HIS A 67 4.35 -10.56 10.98
CA HIS A 67 2.99 -10.57 10.45
C HIS A 67 2.66 -11.88 9.71
N ARG A 68 3.58 -12.40 8.90
CA ARG A 68 3.43 -13.68 8.19
C ARG A 68 3.28 -14.86 9.16
N PHE A 69 4.09 -14.90 10.22
CA PHE A 69 4.02 -15.96 11.23
C PHE A 69 2.74 -15.92 12.06
N ALA A 70 2.24 -14.73 12.40
CA ALA A 70 0.99 -14.56 13.14
C ALA A 70 -0.20 -15.09 12.34
N ARG A 71 -0.24 -14.83 11.02
CA ARG A 71 -1.32 -15.29 10.13
C ARG A 71 -1.28 -16.78 9.76
N SER A 72 -0.13 -17.46 9.90
CA SER A 72 -0.02 -18.90 9.60
C SER A 72 -0.46 -19.83 10.74
N ARG A 73 -0.86 -19.28 11.90
CA ARG A 73 -1.33 -20.06 13.07
C ARG A 73 -2.86 -20.11 13.22
N ILE A 74 -3.58 -19.58 12.25
CA ILE A 74 -5.04 -19.63 12.12
C ILE A 74 -5.36 -20.59 10.98
#